data_AF-A0A662UC36-F1
#
_entry.id   AF-A0A662UC36-F1
#
_cell.length_a   1.000
_cell.length_b   1.000
_cell.length_c   1.000
_cell.angle_alpha   90.00
_cell.angle_beta   90.00
_cell.angle_gamma   90.00
#
_symmetry.space_group_name_H-M   'P 1'
#
loop_
_entity.id
_entity.type
_entity.pdbx_description
1 polymer ?
#
loop_
_entity_poly.entity_id
_entity_poly.type
_entity_poly.pdbx_seq_one_letter_code
_entity_poly.pdbx_strand_id
1 'polypeptide(L)'
;GSEEGEEHGTPEEGAEERLRRLEQEVGELKESIPKTIDELRETVNSLRNTVVEIRSAVSELENPFNLLRVVTSEEDIARLIEARKKLAAERRAPGGKAEEERVEEKPEAEEAERVEIKAEAKPPSMPAGFETAVSIIKWVWTLLDAGLDRDDVVDITKFCEFLGFLPQRSSEYVTYLTNTMTKARLGGLNLDEFLLIIYSAAKASGVNIQMRELEETAFKLLRRILKRIPYEEK
;
A
#
# COMPACT_ATOMS: atom_id res chain seq x y z
N GLY A 1 22.02 39.23 81.66
CA GLY A 1 22.04 39.50 80.22
C GLY A 1 20.86 38.76 79.64
N SER A 2 20.09 39.41 78.76
CA SER A 2 18.80 38.89 78.32
C SER A 2 18.91 37.65 77.43
N GLU A 3 17.80 36.92 77.35
CA GLU A 3 17.67 35.58 76.79
C GLU A 3 17.84 35.49 75.27
N GLU A 4 18.08 34.26 74.84
CA GLU A 4 18.15 33.81 73.45
C GLU A 4 16.77 33.90 72.79
N GLY A 5 16.74 34.29 71.52
CA GLY A 5 15.54 34.27 70.68
C GLY A 5 15.71 33.26 69.55
N GLU A 6 15.52 31.97 69.82
CA GLU A 6 15.32 30.97 68.76
C GLU A 6 13.86 31.02 68.29
N GLU A 7 13.64 31.40 67.03
CA GLU A 7 12.34 31.25 66.37
C GLU A 7 12.05 29.77 66.12
N HIS A 8 11.35 29.13 67.06
CA HIS A 8 10.80 27.80 66.90
C HIS A 8 9.44 27.87 66.20
N GLY A 9 9.47 27.97 64.86
CA GLY A 9 8.27 27.80 64.02
C GLY A 9 7.64 26.42 64.27
N THR A 10 6.33 26.38 64.48
CA THR A 10 5.66 25.18 64.99
C THR A 10 5.38 24.17 63.87
N PRO A 11 5.38 22.85 64.15
CA PRO A 11 5.07 21.85 63.13
C PRO A 11 3.63 21.92 62.60
N GLU A 12 2.74 22.67 63.24
CA GLU A 12 1.37 22.92 62.77
C GLU A 12 1.34 23.94 61.62
N GLU A 13 2.11 25.03 61.67
CA GLU A 13 2.18 26.03 60.59
C GLU A 13 2.62 25.41 59.26
N GLY A 14 3.63 24.54 59.30
CA GLY A 14 4.09 23.80 58.12
C GLY A 14 3.10 22.75 57.59
N ALA A 15 2.12 22.33 58.40
CA ALA A 15 1.02 21.47 57.96
C ALA A 15 -0.11 22.31 57.32
N GLU A 16 -0.45 23.45 57.92
CA GLU A 16 -1.45 24.39 57.39
C GLU A 16 -1.05 24.98 56.03
N GLU A 17 0.22 25.39 55.86
CA GLU A 17 0.69 25.93 54.57
C GLU A 17 0.66 24.86 53.45
N ARG A 18 0.96 23.60 53.79
CA ARG A 18 0.83 22.47 52.86
C ARG A 18 -0.64 22.18 52.51
N LEU A 19 -1.54 22.27 53.48
CA LEU A 19 -2.97 22.09 53.27
C LEU A 19 -3.52 23.18 52.34
N ARG A 20 -3.19 24.45 52.61
CA ARG A 20 -3.57 25.62 51.81
C ARG A 20 -3.05 25.54 50.38
N ARG A 21 -1.83 25.04 50.18
CA ARG A 21 -1.27 24.79 48.85
C ARG A 21 -2.03 23.68 48.11
N LEU A 22 -2.36 22.58 48.78
CA LEU A 22 -3.18 21.51 48.21
C LEU A 22 -4.58 21.99 47.84
N GLU A 23 -5.21 22.84 48.66
CA GLU A 23 -6.51 23.45 48.34
C GLU A 23 -6.44 24.34 47.10
N GLN A 24 -5.36 25.11 46.93
CA GLN A 24 -5.13 25.92 45.73
C GLN A 24 -4.91 25.02 44.49
N GLU A 25 -4.02 24.03 44.56
CA GLU A 25 -3.75 23.09 43.46
C GLU A 25 -5.03 22.32 43.05
N VAL A 26 -5.87 21.93 44.01
CA VAL A 26 -7.19 21.31 43.75
C VAL A 26 -8.18 22.31 43.13
N GLY A 27 -8.14 23.59 43.54
CA GLY A 27 -8.94 24.66 42.92
C GLY A 27 -8.59 24.90 41.46
N GLU A 28 -7.30 25.02 41.15
CA GLU A 28 -6.76 25.18 39.79
C GLU A 28 -7.06 23.95 38.92
N LEU A 29 -6.95 22.73 39.47
CA LEU A 29 -7.30 21.50 38.77
C LEU A 29 -8.81 21.42 38.48
N LYS A 30 -9.65 21.85 39.41
CA LYS A 30 -11.12 21.90 39.26
C LYS A 30 -11.57 22.92 38.21
N GLU A 31 -10.79 23.97 37.94
CA GLU A 31 -11.09 24.94 36.86
C GLU A 31 -10.51 24.53 35.50
N SER A 32 -9.36 23.84 35.47
CA SER A 32 -8.72 23.39 34.23
C SER A 32 -9.36 22.14 33.62
N ILE A 33 -9.80 21.18 34.43
CA ILE A 33 -10.52 19.98 33.95
C ILE A 33 -11.71 20.33 33.04
N PRO A 34 -12.70 21.17 33.43
CA PRO A 34 -13.84 21.47 32.55
C PRO A 34 -13.43 22.18 31.26
N LYS A 35 -12.42 23.07 31.29
CA LYS A 35 -11.90 23.72 30.07
C LYS A 35 -11.35 22.68 29.08
N THR A 36 -10.51 21.76 29.55
CA THR A 36 -9.97 20.69 28.69
C THR A 36 -11.06 19.73 28.16
N ILE A 37 -12.14 19.53 28.92
CA ILE A 37 -13.31 18.74 28.47
C ILE A 37 -14.07 19.48 27.36
N ASP A 38 -14.26 20.79 27.47
CA ASP A 38 -14.94 21.60 26.45
C ASP A 38 -14.10 21.72 25.17
N GLU A 39 -12.78 21.92 25.27
CA GLU A 39 -11.84 21.87 24.14
C GLU A 39 -11.82 20.50 23.44
N LEU A 40 -11.84 19.41 24.22
CA LEU A 40 -11.95 18.05 23.67
C LEU A 40 -13.31 17.84 22.98
N ARG A 41 -14.38 18.40 23.52
CA ARG A 41 -15.73 18.33 22.93
C ARG A 41 -15.82 19.11 21.62
N GLU A 42 -15.20 20.29 21.55
CA GLU A 42 -15.13 21.09 20.33
C GLU A 42 -14.32 20.39 19.23
N THR A 43 -13.15 19.86 19.56
CA THR A 43 -12.31 19.11 18.60
C THR A 43 -13.00 17.83 18.10
N VAL A 44 -13.71 17.10 18.97
CA VAL A 44 -14.54 15.94 18.56
C VAL A 44 -15.71 16.36 17.65
N ASN A 45 -16.36 17.49 17.91
CA ASN A 45 -17.42 18.02 17.03
C ASN A 45 -16.87 18.44 15.66
N SER A 46 -15.70 19.09 15.63
CA SER A 46 -15.01 19.45 14.38
C SER A 46 -14.67 18.19 13.56
N LEU A 47 -14.05 17.19 14.18
CA LEU A 47 -13.73 15.91 13.54
C LEU A 47 -15.00 15.22 13.00
N ARG A 48 -16.10 15.24 13.75
CA ARG A 48 -17.38 14.68 13.30
C ARG A 48 -17.90 15.39 12.04
N ASN A 49 -17.77 16.71 11.96
CA ASN A 49 -18.18 17.47 10.77
C ASN A 49 -17.30 17.12 9.57
N THR A 50 -15.97 17.07 9.74
CA THR A 50 -15.04 16.64 8.67
C THR A 50 -15.33 15.22 8.17
N VAL A 51 -15.73 14.29 9.05
CA VAL A 51 -16.15 12.93 8.65
C VAL A 51 -17.45 12.95 7.84
N VAL A 52 -18.39 13.85 8.14
CA VAL A 52 -19.61 14.04 7.33
C VAL A 52 -19.29 14.64 5.97
N GLU A 53 -18.40 15.63 5.89
CA GLU A 53 -17.91 16.21 4.64
C GLU A 53 -17.20 15.16 3.77
N ILE A 54 -16.30 14.37 4.35
CA ILE A 54 -15.63 13.26 3.64
C ILE A 54 -16.66 12.24 3.12
N ARG A 55 -17.68 11.88 3.91
CA ARG A 55 -18.76 10.99 3.43
C ARG A 55 -19.52 11.63 2.26
N SER A 56 -19.82 12.92 2.31
CA SER A 56 -20.47 13.63 1.19
C SER A 56 -19.61 13.58 -0.07
N ALA A 57 -18.32 13.92 0.04
CA ALA A 57 -17.38 13.86 -1.07
C ALA A 57 -17.23 12.42 -1.62
N VAL A 58 -17.17 11.40 -0.77
CA VAL A 58 -17.13 9.99 -1.20
C VAL A 58 -18.41 9.62 -1.97
N SER A 59 -19.60 10.00 -1.49
CA SER A 59 -20.84 9.74 -2.24
C SER A 59 -21.00 10.58 -3.51
N GLU A 60 -20.34 11.73 -3.62
CA GLU A 60 -20.20 12.44 -4.90
C GLU A 60 -19.29 11.69 -5.88
N LEU A 61 -18.25 11.02 -5.39
CA LEU A 61 -17.30 10.19 -6.17
C LEU A 61 -17.86 8.80 -6.51
N GLU A 62 -18.82 8.27 -5.74
CA GLU A 62 -19.57 7.03 -6.05
C GLU A 62 -20.33 7.13 -7.38
N ASN A 63 -20.64 8.35 -7.86
CA ASN A 63 -21.18 8.56 -9.19
C ASN A 63 -20.05 8.57 -10.25
N PRO A 64 -19.95 7.56 -11.15
CA PRO A 64 -18.86 7.46 -12.12
C PRO A 64 -18.83 8.64 -13.12
N PHE A 65 -19.94 9.32 -13.36
CA PHE A 65 -19.97 10.51 -14.22
C PHE A 65 -19.35 11.75 -13.57
N ASN A 66 -19.35 11.84 -12.22
CA ASN A 66 -18.63 12.90 -11.51
C ASN A 66 -17.13 12.70 -11.58
N LEU A 67 -16.66 11.45 -11.46
CA LEU A 67 -15.24 11.10 -11.66
C LEU A 67 -14.77 11.48 -13.07
N LEU A 68 -15.54 11.15 -14.12
CA LEU A 68 -15.22 11.56 -15.49
C LEU A 68 -15.11 13.08 -15.61
N ARG A 69 -16.07 13.85 -15.06
CA ARG A 69 -16.04 15.32 -15.07
C ARG A 69 -14.84 15.95 -14.35
N VAL A 70 -14.26 15.27 -13.36
CA VAL A 70 -13.06 15.73 -12.64
C VAL A 70 -11.76 15.29 -13.33
N VAL A 71 -11.76 14.10 -13.96
CA VAL A 71 -10.57 13.50 -14.58
C VAL A 71 -10.37 13.92 -16.03
N THR A 72 -11.45 14.18 -16.78
CA THR A 72 -11.36 14.75 -18.13
C THR A 72 -11.67 16.24 -18.08
N SER A 73 -10.66 17.08 -18.36
CA SER A 73 -10.93 18.49 -18.61
C SER A 73 -11.82 18.66 -19.84
N GLU A 74 -12.58 19.77 -19.90
CA GLU A 74 -13.42 20.09 -21.07
C GLU A 74 -12.58 20.18 -22.36
N GLU A 75 -11.30 20.56 -22.22
CA GLU A 75 -10.31 20.61 -23.29
C GLU A 75 -9.82 19.22 -23.75
N ASP A 76 -9.73 18.24 -22.85
CA ASP A 76 -9.37 16.86 -23.23
C ASP A 76 -10.53 16.16 -23.97
N ILE A 77 -11.78 16.45 -23.58
CA ILE A 77 -12.97 16.03 -24.34
C ILE A 77 -12.96 16.67 -25.73
N ALA A 78 -12.68 17.98 -25.85
CA ALA A 78 -12.58 18.66 -27.12
C ALA A 78 -11.45 18.09 -28.00
N ARG A 79 -10.28 17.80 -27.43
CA ARG A 79 -9.15 17.15 -28.12
C ARG A 79 -9.52 15.75 -28.62
N LEU A 80 -10.22 14.94 -27.83
CA LEU A 80 -10.69 13.61 -28.23
C LEU A 80 -11.72 13.67 -29.38
N ILE A 81 -12.63 14.64 -29.36
CA ILE A 81 -13.59 14.86 -30.44
C ILE A 81 -12.86 15.25 -31.74
N GLU A 82 -11.90 16.17 -31.65
CA GLU A 82 -11.12 16.63 -32.82
C GLU A 82 -10.20 15.52 -33.38
N ALA A 83 -9.57 14.72 -32.52
CA ALA A 83 -8.78 13.55 -32.90
C ALA A 83 -9.65 12.47 -33.58
N ARG A 84 -10.84 12.19 -33.03
CA ARG A 84 -11.81 11.25 -33.62
C ARG A 84 -12.30 11.71 -34.99
N LYS A 85 -12.50 13.02 -35.16
CA LYS A 85 -12.89 13.64 -36.44
C LYS A 85 -11.80 13.53 -37.51
N LYS A 86 -10.52 13.68 -37.13
CA LYS A 86 -9.36 13.46 -38.01
C LYS A 86 -9.26 11.99 -38.44
N LEU A 87 -9.31 11.04 -37.50
CA LEU A 87 -9.30 9.60 -37.80
C LEU A 87 -10.47 9.16 -38.69
N ALA A 88 -11.64 9.77 -38.54
CA ALA A 88 -12.81 9.51 -39.39
C ALA A 88 -12.67 10.10 -40.82
N ALA A 89 -11.90 11.17 -40.99
CA ALA A 89 -11.58 11.72 -42.31
C ALA A 89 -10.49 10.88 -43.00
N GLU A 90 -9.48 10.43 -42.26
CA GLU A 90 -8.38 9.61 -42.74
C GLU A 90 -8.86 8.23 -43.23
N ARG A 91 -9.80 7.60 -42.51
CA ARG A 91 -10.49 6.36 -42.94
C ARG A 91 -11.40 6.50 -44.16
N ARG A 92 -11.51 7.69 -44.78
CA ARG A 92 -12.29 7.92 -46.01
C ARG A 92 -11.43 8.14 -47.26
N ALA A 93 -10.10 8.07 -47.16
CA ALA A 93 -9.20 8.08 -48.31
C ALA A 93 -9.08 6.65 -48.93
N PRO A 94 -9.30 6.46 -50.26
CA PRO A 94 -9.29 5.13 -50.88
C PRO A 94 -7.94 4.73 -51.52
N GLY A 95 -7.58 3.45 -51.33
CA GLY A 95 -6.43 2.75 -51.93
C GLY A 95 -5.88 1.75 -50.88
N GLY A 96 -5.89 0.42 -51.06
CA GLY A 96 -5.61 -0.38 -52.26
C GLY A 96 -4.12 -0.79 -52.19
N LYS A 97 -3.72 -2.07 -52.05
CA LYS A 97 -4.39 -3.36 -52.33
C LYS A 97 -4.07 -4.41 -51.26
N ALA A 98 -4.78 -5.54 -51.30
CA ALA A 98 -4.41 -6.76 -50.58
C ALA A 98 -3.46 -7.64 -51.43
N GLU A 99 -2.66 -8.47 -50.77
CA GLU A 99 -1.97 -9.59 -51.41
C GLU A 99 -1.85 -10.73 -50.36
N GLU A 100 -2.51 -11.85 -50.63
CA GLU A 100 -2.34 -13.12 -49.91
C GLU A 100 -1.22 -13.91 -50.57
N GLU A 101 -0.37 -14.60 -49.81
CA GLU A 101 0.42 -15.70 -50.36
C GLU A 101 0.52 -16.85 -49.35
N ARG A 102 0.32 -18.08 -49.86
CA ARG A 102 0.11 -19.32 -49.11
C ARG A 102 0.92 -20.43 -49.79
N VAL A 103 1.79 -21.13 -49.06
CA VAL A 103 2.56 -22.28 -49.58
C VAL A 103 2.73 -23.37 -48.50
N GLU A 104 2.56 -24.63 -48.92
CA GLU A 104 2.60 -25.88 -48.14
C GLU A 104 3.55 -26.88 -48.86
N GLU A 105 4.22 -27.88 -48.23
CA GLU A 105 4.10 -28.43 -46.87
C GLU A 105 5.48 -28.80 -46.23
N LYS A 106 5.88 -30.10 -46.20
CA LYS A 106 7.11 -30.68 -45.60
C LYS A 106 7.43 -32.03 -46.32
N PRO A 107 8.68 -32.57 -46.32
CA PRO A 107 9.16 -33.55 -45.31
C PRO A 107 10.65 -33.35 -44.90
N GLU A 108 11.14 -33.66 -43.68
CA GLU A 108 11.71 -34.96 -43.18
C GLU A 108 12.85 -35.57 -44.05
N ALA A 109 14.02 -36.01 -43.52
CA ALA A 109 14.57 -36.07 -42.14
C ALA A 109 16.13 -36.20 -42.12
N GLU A 110 16.76 -36.01 -40.94
CA GLU A 110 18.14 -36.40 -40.51
C GLU A 110 19.36 -35.85 -41.33
N GLU A 111 20.57 -35.64 -40.80
CA GLU A 111 21.19 -35.92 -39.49
C GLU A 111 22.20 -34.80 -39.08
N ALA A 112 22.70 -34.87 -37.85
CA ALA A 112 23.45 -33.86 -37.08
C ALA A 112 24.67 -33.14 -37.73
N GLU A 113 24.76 -31.82 -37.50
CA GLU A 113 26.01 -31.22 -37.03
C GLU A 113 25.76 -30.08 -36.00
N ARG A 114 26.80 -29.77 -35.22
CA ARG A 114 26.73 -29.22 -33.86
C ARG A 114 26.98 -27.71 -33.85
N VAL A 115 25.93 -26.91 -33.62
CA VAL A 115 26.08 -25.47 -33.30
C VAL A 115 25.54 -25.18 -31.90
N GLU A 116 26.43 -24.70 -31.04
CA GLU A 116 26.11 -24.20 -29.70
C GLU A 116 25.28 -22.92 -29.80
N ILE A 117 23.96 -23.05 -29.98
CA ILE A 117 23.06 -21.93 -29.70
C ILE A 117 22.95 -21.84 -28.17
N LYS A 118 23.82 -21.01 -27.60
CA LYS A 118 23.63 -20.39 -26.30
C LYS A 118 22.31 -19.62 -26.37
N ALA A 119 21.21 -20.31 -26.10
CA ALA A 119 19.90 -19.73 -25.90
C ALA A 119 19.93 -18.94 -24.59
N GLU A 120 20.58 -17.79 -24.66
CA GLU A 120 20.41 -16.71 -23.70
C GLU A 120 18.97 -16.23 -23.87
N ALA A 121 18.06 -16.98 -23.24
CA ALA A 121 16.67 -16.66 -23.07
C ALA A 121 16.64 -15.35 -22.31
N LYS A 122 16.69 -14.25 -23.07
CA LYS A 122 16.72 -12.88 -22.57
C LYS A 122 15.59 -12.79 -21.54
N PRO A 123 15.90 -12.60 -20.24
CA PRO A 123 14.90 -12.74 -19.21
C PRO A 123 13.73 -11.82 -19.56
N PRO A 124 12.47 -12.28 -19.41
CA PRO A 124 11.31 -11.46 -19.72
C PRO A 124 11.50 -10.12 -19.01
N SER A 125 11.53 -9.04 -19.80
CA SER A 125 11.98 -7.72 -19.34
C SER A 125 11.27 -7.39 -18.04
N MET A 126 12.04 -7.37 -16.94
CA MET A 126 11.44 -7.30 -15.60
C MET A 126 10.49 -6.10 -15.52
N PRO A 127 9.29 -6.25 -14.95
CA PRO A 127 8.46 -5.09 -14.62
C PRO A 127 9.31 -4.13 -13.78
N ALA A 128 9.14 -2.83 -14.04
CA ALA A 128 10.12 -1.80 -13.68
C ALA A 128 10.49 -1.78 -12.18
N GLY A 129 11.62 -2.41 -11.82
CA GLY A 129 12.17 -2.36 -10.47
C GLY A 129 11.51 -3.32 -9.46
N PHE A 130 12.28 -3.67 -8.43
CA PHE A 130 11.82 -4.53 -7.33
C PHE A 130 10.65 -3.91 -6.54
N GLU A 131 10.58 -2.58 -6.44
CA GLU A 131 9.52 -1.85 -5.75
C GLU A 131 8.15 -2.08 -6.40
N THR A 132 8.08 -2.14 -7.74
CA THR A 132 6.86 -2.52 -8.46
C THR A 132 6.47 -3.97 -8.15
N ALA A 133 7.43 -4.90 -8.15
CA ALA A 133 7.17 -6.30 -7.77
C ALA A 133 6.64 -6.44 -6.33
N VAL A 134 7.20 -5.69 -5.37
CA VAL A 134 6.70 -5.63 -3.98
C VAL A 134 5.30 -5.02 -3.91
N SER A 135 5.03 -3.99 -4.72
CA SER A 135 3.70 -3.35 -4.79
C SER A 135 2.64 -4.31 -5.33
N ILE A 136 2.96 -5.08 -6.36
CA ILE A 136 2.13 -6.17 -6.89
C ILE A 136 1.92 -7.24 -5.81
N ILE A 137 2.95 -7.63 -5.07
CA ILE A 137 2.86 -8.62 -3.98
C ILE A 137 1.88 -8.13 -2.90
N LYS A 138 2.01 -6.87 -2.46
CA LYS A 138 1.08 -6.24 -1.50
C LYS A 138 -0.35 -6.18 -2.06
N TRP A 139 -0.52 -5.84 -3.34
CA TRP A 139 -1.83 -5.72 -3.99
C TRP A 139 -2.56 -7.07 -4.08
N VAL A 140 -1.91 -8.11 -4.63
CA VAL A 140 -2.48 -9.47 -4.72
C VAL A 140 -2.81 -10.02 -3.33
N TRP A 141 -1.93 -9.77 -2.34
CA TRP A 141 -2.20 -10.18 -0.96
C TRP A 141 -3.45 -9.49 -0.36
N THR A 142 -3.62 -8.19 -0.62
CA THR A 142 -4.78 -7.42 -0.17
C THR A 142 -6.08 -7.93 -0.78
N LEU A 143 -6.08 -8.34 -2.06
CA LEU A 143 -7.26 -8.95 -2.69
C LEU A 143 -7.62 -10.30 -2.05
N LEU A 144 -6.63 -11.14 -1.76
CA LEU A 144 -6.83 -12.41 -1.06
C LEU A 144 -7.26 -12.21 0.41
N ASP A 145 -6.88 -11.10 1.06
CA ASP A 145 -7.41 -10.69 2.37
C ASP A 145 -8.86 -10.18 2.31
N ALA A 146 -9.28 -9.61 1.19
CA ALA A 146 -10.67 -9.23 0.93
C ALA A 146 -11.61 -10.44 0.68
N GLY A 147 -11.05 -11.66 0.62
CA GLY A 147 -11.81 -12.90 0.42
C GLY A 147 -12.06 -13.26 -1.05
N LEU A 148 -11.44 -12.55 -2.00
CA LEU A 148 -11.48 -12.88 -3.42
C LEU A 148 -10.69 -14.19 -3.67
N ASP A 149 -11.18 -15.01 -4.58
CA ASP A 149 -10.52 -16.26 -4.93
C ASP A 149 -9.43 -16.07 -6.01
N ARG A 150 -8.86 -17.18 -6.49
CA ARG A 150 -7.80 -17.15 -7.48
C ARG A 150 -8.26 -16.55 -8.81
N ASP A 151 -9.45 -16.93 -9.26
CA ASP A 151 -9.95 -16.60 -10.59
C ASP A 151 -10.48 -15.16 -10.58
N ASP A 152 -11.13 -14.73 -9.49
CA ASP A 152 -11.44 -13.32 -9.20
C ASP A 152 -10.21 -12.42 -9.35
N VAL A 153 -9.12 -12.76 -8.65
CA VAL A 153 -7.87 -11.98 -8.66
C VAL A 153 -7.27 -11.90 -10.06
N VAL A 154 -7.30 -13.00 -10.82
CA VAL A 154 -6.77 -13.04 -12.19
C VAL A 154 -7.62 -12.17 -13.13
N ASP A 155 -8.94 -12.18 -13.02
CA ASP A 155 -9.82 -11.39 -13.89
C ASP A 155 -9.80 -9.89 -13.53
N ILE A 156 -9.76 -9.54 -12.24
CA ILE A 156 -9.49 -8.16 -11.79
C ILE A 156 -8.12 -7.69 -12.31
N THR A 157 -7.10 -8.55 -12.31
CA THR A 157 -5.77 -8.20 -12.85
C THR A 157 -5.83 -7.89 -14.34
N LYS A 158 -6.52 -8.71 -15.16
CA LYS A 158 -6.70 -8.45 -16.60
C LYS A 158 -7.44 -7.14 -16.84
N PHE A 159 -8.46 -6.85 -16.05
CA PHE A 159 -9.24 -5.60 -16.13
C PHE A 159 -8.38 -4.37 -15.77
N CYS A 160 -7.63 -4.44 -14.68
CA CYS A 160 -6.70 -3.38 -14.27
C CYS A 160 -5.53 -3.19 -15.25
N GLU A 161 -5.04 -4.26 -15.87
CA GLU A 161 -4.04 -4.20 -16.95
C GLU A 161 -4.62 -3.52 -18.21
N PHE A 162 -5.83 -3.89 -18.63
CA PHE A 162 -6.52 -3.26 -19.77
C PHE A 162 -6.76 -1.76 -19.58
N LEU A 163 -7.07 -1.32 -18.36
CA LEU A 163 -7.23 0.09 -18.01
C LEU A 163 -5.90 0.83 -17.74
N GLY A 164 -4.77 0.13 -17.73
CA GLY A 164 -3.45 0.72 -17.46
C GLY A 164 -3.16 1.04 -15.98
N PHE A 165 -3.97 0.52 -15.05
CA PHE A 165 -3.71 0.62 -13.60
C PHE A 165 -2.60 -0.32 -13.12
N LEU A 166 -2.27 -1.35 -13.92
CA LEU A 166 -1.17 -2.26 -13.68
C LEU A 166 -0.19 -2.26 -14.87
N PRO A 167 1.10 -2.61 -14.65
CA PRO A 167 2.06 -2.79 -15.73
C PRO A 167 1.57 -3.78 -16.80
N GLN A 168 2.07 -3.64 -18.02
CA GLN A 168 1.82 -4.61 -19.09
C GLN A 168 2.34 -6.00 -18.67
N ARG A 169 1.59 -7.04 -19.05
CA ARG A 169 1.80 -8.46 -18.72
C ARG A 169 1.61 -8.81 -17.23
N SER A 170 0.86 -7.99 -16.49
CA SER A 170 0.57 -8.26 -15.07
C SER A 170 -0.24 -9.53 -14.85
N SER A 171 -1.22 -9.78 -15.70
CA SER A 171 -2.04 -11.00 -15.67
C SER A 171 -1.21 -12.29 -15.71
N GLU A 172 -0.10 -12.32 -16.46
CA GLU A 172 0.80 -13.47 -16.51
C GLU A 172 1.46 -13.75 -15.15
N TYR A 173 2.16 -12.77 -14.55
CA TYR A 173 2.91 -13.02 -13.32
C TYR A 173 2.03 -13.08 -12.07
N VAL A 174 0.91 -12.35 -12.03
CA VAL A 174 -0.05 -12.46 -10.92
C VAL A 174 -0.66 -13.86 -10.84
N THR A 175 -0.85 -14.55 -11.98
CA THR A 175 -1.36 -15.93 -11.98
C THR A 175 -0.41 -16.90 -11.25
N TYR A 176 0.91 -16.76 -11.42
CA TYR A 176 1.90 -17.55 -10.67
C TYR A 176 1.96 -17.14 -9.19
N LEU A 177 1.86 -15.85 -8.93
CA LEU A 177 1.95 -15.29 -7.57
C LEU A 177 0.76 -15.69 -6.70
N THR A 178 -0.46 -15.59 -7.22
CA THR A 178 -1.72 -15.91 -6.54
C THR A 178 -1.74 -17.38 -6.10
N ASN A 179 -1.37 -18.30 -7.00
CA ASN A 179 -1.21 -19.73 -6.68
C ASN A 179 -0.23 -19.99 -5.51
N THR A 180 0.85 -19.21 -5.45
CA THR A 180 1.90 -19.36 -4.44
C THR A 180 1.45 -18.75 -3.10
N MET A 181 0.81 -17.59 -3.13
CA MET A 181 0.24 -16.93 -1.96
C MET A 181 -0.88 -17.73 -1.31
N THR A 182 -1.81 -18.29 -2.09
CA THR A 182 -2.90 -19.13 -1.53
C THR A 182 -2.32 -20.30 -0.74
N LYS A 183 -1.26 -20.96 -1.25
CA LYS A 183 -0.55 -22.02 -0.53
C LYS A 183 0.20 -21.51 0.71
N ALA A 184 0.86 -20.35 0.62
CA ALA A 184 1.55 -19.74 1.75
C ALA A 184 0.60 -19.37 2.91
N ARG A 185 -0.57 -18.81 2.57
CA ARG A 185 -1.65 -18.46 3.51
C ARG A 185 -2.22 -19.70 4.20
N LEU A 186 -2.45 -20.80 3.46
CA LEU A 186 -2.83 -22.09 4.03
C LEU A 186 -1.75 -22.67 4.96
N GLY A 187 -0.48 -22.38 4.71
CA GLY A 187 0.65 -22.68 5.60
C GLY A 187 0.79 -21.74 6.81
N GLY A 188 -0.11 -20.76 6.98
CA GLY A 188 -0.12 -19.81 8.10
C GLY A 188 0.87 -18.64 7.97
N LEU A 189 1.52 -18.46 6.81
CA LEU A 189 2.41 -17.32 6.58
C LEU A 189 1.61 -16.02 6.45
N ASN A 190 2.14 -14.94 7.03
CA ASN A 190 1.66 -13.58 6.75
C ASN A 190 2.50 -12.89 5.66
N LEU A 191 2.02 -11.74 5.19
CA LEU A 191 2.65 -10.93 4.13
C LEU A 191 4.10 -10.58 4.43
N ASP A 192 4.42 -10.20 5.67
CA ASP A 192 5.78 -9.80 6.07
C ASP A 192 6.75 -11.00 5.98
N GLU A 193 6.34 -12.18 6.46
CA GLU A 193 7.12 -13.42 6.35
C GLU A 193 7.29 -13.86 4.89
N PHE A 194 6.23 -13.77 4.10
CA PHE A 194 6.24 -14.10 2.67
C PHE A 194 7.20 -13.19 1.88
N LEU A 195 7.19 -11.88 2.15
CA LEU A 195 8.12 -10.91 1.58
C LEU A 195 9.58 -11.19 1.97
N LEU A 196 9.85 -11.52 3.23
CA LEU A 196 11.21 -11.90 3.68
C LEU A 196 11.71 -13.17 2.98
N ILE A 197 10.85 -14.16 2.73
CA ILE A 197 11.21 -15.39 2.02
C ILE A 197 11.57 -15.08 0.56
N ILE A 198 10.76 -14.29 -0.15
CA ILE A 198 11.04 -13.88 -1.53
C ILE A 198 12.36 -13.12 -1.62
N TYR A 199 12.59 -12.15 -0.73
CA TYR A 199 13.85 -11.41 -0.69
C TYR A 199 15.05 -12.32 -0.40
N SER A 200 14.92 -13.25 0.56
CA SER A 200 15.99 -14.18 0.92
C SER A 200 16.36 -15.09 -0.26
N ALA A 201 15.36 -15.59 -1.00
CA ALA A 201 15.56 -16.38 -2.21
C ALA A 201 16.22 -15.56 -3.33
N ALA A 202 15.80 -14.31 -3.54
CA ALA A 202 16.37 -13.44 -4.57
C ALA A 202 17.82 -13.03 -4.23
N LYS A 203 18.13 -12.74 -2.96
CA LYS A 203 19.49 -12.49 -2.46
C LYS A 203 20.39 -13.71 -2.59
N ALA A 204 19.88 -14.91 -2.27
CA ALA A 204 20.61 -16.17 -2.49
C ALA A 204 20.85 -16.44 -3.99
N SER A 205 19.97 -15.92 -4.86
CA SER A 205 20.11 -15.96 -6.32
C SER A 205 21.03 -14.86 -6.88
N GLY A 206 21.72 -14.09 -6.03
CA GLY A 206 22.64 -13.03 -6.43
C GLY A 206 21.98 -11.73 -6.90
N VAL A 207 20.66 -11.58 -6.77
CA VAL A 207 19.95 -10.35 -7.15
C VAL A 207 20.14 -9.30 -6.05
N ASN A 208 20.87 -8.22 -6.37
CA ASN A 208 21.11 -7.12 -5.43
C ASN A 208 19.88 -6.22 -5.33
N ILE A 209 19.08 -6.42 -4.29
CA ILE A 209 17.83 -5.69 -4.03
C ILE A 209 18.07 -4.64 -2.92
N GLN A 210 17.71 -3.39 -3.19
CA GLN A 210 17.73 -2.33 -2.19
C GLN A 210 16.70 -2.61 -1.08
N MET A 211 17.16 -2.60 0.17
CA MET A 211 16.46 -3.24 1.29
C MET A 211 15.51 -2.30 2.07
N ARG A 212 15.33 -1.06 1.60
CA ARG A 212 14.77 0.06 2.41
C ARG A 212 13.37 -0.21 2.99
N GLU A 213 12.43 -0.71 2.19
CA GLU A 213 11.10 -1.09 2.71
C GLU A 213 11.12 -2.36 3.58
N LEU A 214 12.09 -3.25 3.33
CA LEU A 214 12.15 -4.56 3.94
C LEU A 214 12.85 -4.55 5.31
N GLU A 215 13.72 -3.57 5.56
CA GLU A 215 14.27 -3.29 6.90
C GLU A 215 13.14 -3.04 7.89
N GLU A 216 12.16 -2.20 7.56
CA GLU A 216 10.97 -2.00 8.40
C GLU A 216 10.18 -3.30 8.62
N THR A 217 9.97 -4.09 7.56
CA THR A 217 9.27 -5.38 7.63
C THR A 217 9.99 -6.36 8.56
N ALA A 218 11.33 -6.45 8.45
CA ALA A 218 12.16 -7.25 9.34
C ALA A 218 12.08 -6.76 10.80
N PHE A 219 12.17 -5.45 11.04
CA PHE A 219 12.02 -4.89 12.38
C PHE A 219 10.61 -5.08 12.97
N LYS A 220 9.55 -5.01 12.17
CA LYS A 220 8.16 -5.32 12.58
C LYS A 220 8.04 -6.77 13.04
N LEU A 221 8.57 -7.72 12.26
CA LEU A 221 8.57 -9.14 12.62
C LEU A 221 9.45 -9.44 13.85
N LEU A 222 10.67 -8.88 13.93
CA LEU A 222 11.53 -9.01 15.10
C LEU A 222 10.85 -8.48 16.37
N ARG A 223 10.20 -7.31 16.31
CA ARG A 223 9.40 -6.79 17.43
C ARG A 223 8.23 -7.71 17.78
N ARG A 224 7.57 -8.33 16.79
CA ARG A 224 6.48 -9.29 17.03
C ARG A 224 6.96 -10.57 17.70
N ILE A 225 8.14 -11.06 17.33
CA ILE A 225 8.79 -12.23 17.95
C ILE A 225 9.23 -11.89 19.38
N LEU A 226 9.95 -10.78 19.58
CA LEU A 226 10.40 -10.32 20.90
C LEU A 226 9.23 -10.12 21.87
N LYS A 227 8.11 -9.54 21.41
CA LYS A 227 6.87 -9.41 22.22
C LYS A 227 6.20 -10.74 22.59
N ARG A 228 6.54 -11.85 21.93
CA ARG A 228 6.03 -13.20 22.24
C ARG A 228 6.96 -14.02 23.12
N ILE A 229 8.19 -13.56 23.36
CA ILE A 229 9.11 -14.19 24.30
C ILE A 229 8.81 -13.58 25.67
N PRO A 230 8.25 -14.34 26.64
CA PRO A 230 8.15 -13.85 28.00
C PRO A 230 9.58 -13.67 28.55
N TYR A 231 9.85 -12.52 29.14
CA TYR A 231 11.03 -12.35 29.97
C TYR A 231 10.83 -13.18 31.23
N GLU A 232 11.54 -14.32 31.35
CA GLU A 232 11.76 -14.94 32.64
C GLU A 232 12.73 -14.04 33.42
N GLU A 233 12.19 -13.26 34.36
CA GLU A 233 13.00 -12.62 35.41
C GLU A 233 13.64 -13.72 36.28
N LYS A 234 14.96 -13.62 36.46
CA LYS A 234 15.78 -14.46 37.34
C LYS A 234 16.33 -13.63 38.49
#